data_AF-A0A2A4WPQ9-F1
#
_entry.id   AF-A0A2A4WPQ9-F1
#
_cell.length_a   1.000
_cell.length_b   1.000
_cell.length_c   1.000
_cell.angle_alpha   90.00
_cell.angle_beta   90.00
_cell.angle_gamma   90.00
#
_symmetry.space_group_name_H-M   'P 1'
#
loop_
_entity.id
_entity.type
_entity.pdbx_description
1 polymer ?
#
loop_
_entity_poly.entity_id
_entity_poly.type
_entity_poly.pdbx_seq_one_letter_code
_entity_poly.pdbx_strand_id
1 'polypeptide(L)' 'MATKKPETGSFETQLEALEMIVQGLETGDLTLEESLSQFEKGVVLTKECQSILNTAEQKVSMLTNGSLAEANLNDE' A
#
# COMPACT_ATOMS: atom_id res chain seq x y z
N MET A 1 -4.30 -23.54 10.07
CA MET A 1 -4.73 -22.13 10.17
C MET A 1 -3.46 -21.30 10.22
N ALA A 2 -3.03 -20.74 9.10
CA ALA A 2 -1.79 -19.96 9.03
C ALA A 2 -2.07 -18.53 9.53
N THR A 3 -1.60 -18.23 10.73
CA THR A 3 -1.65 -16.89 11.32
C THR A 3 -0.71 -15.97 10.54
N LYS A 4 -1.26 -15.20 9.60
CA LYS A 4 -0.53 -14.14 8.89
C LYS A 4 -0.20 -13.07 9.93
N LYS A 5 1.07 -13.01 10.34
CA LYS A 5 1.63 -11.96 11.18
C LYS A 5 1.26 -10.61 10.54
N PRO A 6 0.80 -9.60 11.30
CA PRO A 6 0.62 -8.26 10.76
C PRO A 6 2.02 -7.72 10.44
N GLU A 7 2.45 -7.94 9.19
CA GLU A 7 3.64 -7.33 8.65
C GLU A 7 3.32 -5.83 8.58
N THR A 8 3.88 -5.06 9.51
CA THR A 8 3.84 -3.61 9.51
C THR A 8 4.42 -3.14 8.17
N GLY A 9 3.54 -2.75 7.24
CA GLY A 9 3.88 -2.47 5.84
C GLY A 9 3.07 -3.24 4.79
N SER A 10 2.22 -4.20 5.19
CA SER A 10 1.27 -4.84 4.27
C SER A 10 0.21 -3.85 3.78
N PHE A 11 -0.26 -4.03 2.54
CA PHE A 11 -1.28 -3.17 1.93
C PHE A 11 -2.53 -3.08 2.81
N GLU A 12 -2.97 -4.21 3.34
CA GLU A 12 -4.17 -4.29 4.18
C GLU A 12 -4.02 -3.46 5.46
N THR A 13 -2.85 -3.51 6.12
CA THR A 13 -2.58 -2.69 7.31
C THR A 13 -2.53 -1.20 7.00
N GLN A 14 -1.95 -0.82 5.85
CA GLN A 14 -1.87 0.58 5.45
C GLN A 14 -3.23 1.16 5.07
N LEU A 15 -4.05 0.35 4.41
CA LEU A 15 -5.41 0.71 4.04
C LEU A 15 -6.27 0.90 5.30
N GLU A 16 -6.20 -0.01 6.27
CA GLU A 16 -6.91 0.12 7.55
C GLU A 16 -6.48 1.38 8.32
N ALA A 17 -5.19 1.71 8.32
CA ALA A 17 -4.70 2.94 8.92
C ALA A 17 -5.24 4.20 8.22
N LEU A 18 -5.34 4.17 6.89
CA LEU A 18 -5.90 5.27 6.10
C LEU A 18 -7.40 5.45 6.37
N GLU A 19 -8.15 4.36 6.46
CA GLU A 19 -9.58 4.36 6.80
C GLU A 19 -9.83 4.99 8.17
N MET A 20 -9.02 4.64 9.18
CA MET A 20 -9.11 5.24 10.52
C MET A 20 -8.83 6.75 10.49
N ILE A 21 -7.88 7.21 9.67
CA ILE A 21 -7.59 8.64 9.52
C ILE A 21 -8.78 9.37 8.89
N VAL A 22 -9.34 8.83 7.80
CA VAL A 22 -10.50 9.41 7.12
C VAL A 22 -11.67 9.50 8.09
N GLN A 23 -11.95 8.42 8.82
CA GLN A 23 -13.03 8.39 9.81
C GLN A 23 -12.83 9.46 10.89
N GLY A 24 -11.60 9.64 11.39
CA GLY A 24 -11.29 10.70 12.35
C GLY A 24 -11.48 12.12 11.78
N LEU A 25 -11.11 12.34 10.52
CA LEU A 25 -11.32 13.62 9.85
C LEU A 25 -12.81 13.90 9.62
N GLU A 26 -13.61 12.88 9.33
CA GLU A 26 -15.06 13.00 9.11
C GLU A 26 -15.85 13.26 10.40
N THR A 27 -15.37 12.77 11.55
CA THR A 27 -16.04 13.02 12.84
C THR A 27 -16.01 14.48 13.26
N GLY A 28 -15.02 15.27 12.81
CA GLY A 28 -14.97 16.70 13.08
C GLY A 28 -14.60 17.09 14.52
N ASP A 29 -14.24 16.14 15.38
CA ASP A 29 -13.84 16.38 16.77
C ASP A 29 -12.36 16.81 16.92
N LEU A 30 -11.61 16.87 15.81
CA LEU A 30 -10.20 17.21 15.79
C LEU A 30 -9.98 18.73 15.74
N THR A 31 -8.97 19.20 16.46
CA THR A 31 -8.47 20.56 16.27
C THR A 31 -7.85 20.72 14.87
N LEU A 32 -7.63 21.98 14.45
CA LEU A 32 -6.99 22.25 13.17
C LEU A 32 -5.60 21.60 13.06
N GLU A 33 -4.81 21.66 14.14
CA GLU A 33 -3.45 21.09 14.16
C GLU A 33 -3.47 19.56 14.06
N GLU A 34 -4.40 18.91 14.77
CA GLU A 34 -4.62 17.46 14.66
C GLU A 34 -5.11 17.07 13.27
N SER A 35 -6.04 17.85 12.69
CA SER A 35 -6.56 17.61 11.35
C SER A 35 -5.45 17.69 10.29
N LEU A 36 -4.55 18.68 10.41
CA LEU A 36 -3.37 18.80 9.54
C LEU A 36 -2.42 17.61 9.72
N SER A 37 -2.14 17.19 10.96
CA SER A 37 -1.28 16.04 11.22
C SER A 37 -1.87 14.74 10.66
N GLN A 38 -3.18 14.53 10.82
CA GLN A 38 -3.87 13.37 10.27
C GLN A 38 -3.89 13.39 8.74
N PHE A 39 -4.10 14.55 8.14
CA PHE A 39 -4.01 14.72 6.69
C PHE A 39 -2.62 14.37 6.14
N GLU A 40 -1.56 14.88 6.75
CA GLU A 40 -0.18 14.56 6.34
C GLU A 40 0.09 13.05 6.41
N LYS A 41 -0.33 12.38 7.49
CA LYS A 41 -0.23 10.92 7.62
C LYS A 41 -1.02 10.20 6.54
N GLY A 42 -2.23 10.65 6.25
CA GLY A 42 -3.07 10.08 5.19
C GLY A 42 -2.41 10.18 3.81
N VAL A 43 -1.74 11.30 3.50
CA VAL A 43 -0.98 11.47 2.26
C VAL A 43 0.19 10.49 2.18
N VAL A 44 0.91 10.26 3.28
CA VAL A 44 2.02 9.29 3.32
C VAL A 44 1.49 7.88 3.08
N LEU A 45 0.47 7.44 3.82
CA LEU A 45 -0.13 6.11 3.66
C LEU A 45 -0.65 5.88 2.24
N THR A 46 -1.29 6.89 1.63
CA THR A 46 -1.78 6.79 0.25
C THR A 46 -0.63 6.52 -0.74
N LYS A 47 0.51 7.20 -0.56
CA LYS A 47 1.70 6.97 -1.41
C LYS A 47 2.27 5.58 -1.22
N GLU A 48 2.31 5.09 0.00
CA GLU A 48 2.81 3.75 0.29
C GLU A 48 1.89 2.66 -0.29
N CYS A 49 0.56 2.79 -0.13
CA CYS A 49 -0.42 1.93 -0.78
C CYS A 49 -0.22 1.88 -2.30
N GLN A 50 -0.06 3.05 -2.94
CA GLN A 50 0.19 3.11 -4.39
C GLN A 50 1.49 2.42 -4.78
N SER A 51 2.55 2.55 -3.98
CA SER A 51 3.84 1.87 -4.22
C SER A 51 3.70 0.34 -4.18
N ILE A 52 2.93 -0.17 -3.22
CA ILE A 52 2.66 -1.61 -3.10
C ILE A 52 1.86 -2.10 -4.31
N LEU A 53 0.82 -1.36 -4.71
CA LEU A 53 0.00 -1.68 -5.89
C LEU A 53 0.84 -1.67 -7.18
N ASN A 54 1.68 -0.66 -7.37
CA ASN A 54 2.57 -0.58 -8.53
C ASN A 54 3.53 -1.78 -8.58
N THR A 55 4.09 -2.18 -7.44
CA THR A 55 4.97 -3.35 -7.35
C THR A 55 4.22 -4.64 -7.69
N ALA A 56 2.98 -4.77 -7.22
CA ALA A 56 2.13 -5.91 -7.53
C ALA A 56 1.78 -5.95 -9.03
N GLU A 57 1.40 -4.81 -9.62
CA GLU A 57 1.10 -4.68 -11.04
C GLU A 57 2.31 -5.03 -11.92
N GLN A 58 3.51 -4.55 -11.56
CA GLN A 58 4.75 -4.91 -12.25
C GLN A 58 4.99 -6.42 -12.24
N LYS A 59 4.83 -7.07 -11.08
CA LYS A 59 4.96 -8.52 -10.96
C LYS A 59 3.95 -9.26 -11.84
N VAL A 60 2.70 -8.83 -11.83
CA VAL A 60 1.66 -9.41 -12.70
C VAL A 60 2.03 -9.23 -14.16
N SER A 61 2.42 -8.03 -14.58
CA SER A 61 2.84 -7.72 -15.95
C SER A 61 4.01 -8.60 -16.41
N MET A 62 5.02 -8.81 -15.56
CA MET A 62 6.15 -9.72 -15.87
C MET A 62 5.69 -11.18 -16.04
N LEU A 63 4.72 -11.63 -15.25
CA LEU A 63 4.17 -12.98 -15.32
C LEU A 63 3.26 -13.17 -16.54
N THR A 64 2.47 -12.16 -16.92
CA THR A 64 1.51 -12.23 -18.03
C THR A 64 2.17 -11.98 -19.39
N ASN A 65 3.17 -11.12 -19.47
CA ASN A 65 3.84 -10.77 -20.73
C ASN A 65 4.99 -11.72 -21.08
N GLY A 66 5.17 -12.83 -20.34
CA GLY A 66 6.16 -13.86 -20.67
C GLY A 66 7.62 -13.43 -20.53
N SER A 67 7.93 -12.21 -20.06
CA SER A 67 9.32 -11.75 -19.91
C SER A 67 10.13 -12.55 -18.88
N LEU A 68 9.46 -13.25 -17.95
CA LEU A 68 10.08 -14.25 -17.07
C LEU A 68 10.37 -15.59 -17.76
N ALA A 69 9.70 -15.90 -18.89
CA ALA A 69 9.95 -17.11 -19.67
C ALA A 69 11.12 -16.95 -20.66
N GLU A 70 11.42 -15.73 -21.10
CA GLU A 70 12.50 -15.46 -22.06
C GLU A 70 13.83 -15.07 -21.42
N ALA A 71 13.85 -14.65 -20.14
CA ALA A 71 15.08 -14.28 -19.43
C ALA A 71 15.97 -15.48 -19.02
N ASN A 72 15.58 -16.72 -19.33
CA ASN A 72 16.29 -17.93 -18.92
C ASN A 72 16.72 -18.83 -20.10
N LEU A 73 16.78 -18.30 -21.34
CA LEU A 73 17.17 -19.06 -22.54
C LEU A 73 18.40 -18.49 -23.28
N ASN A 74 19.11 -17.51 -22.72
CA ASN A 74 20.25 -16.86 -23.38
C ASN A 74 21.59 -16.99 -22.64
N ASP A 75 21.73 -17.94 -21.71
CA ASP A 75 23.04 -18.40 -21.22
C ASP A 75 23.46 -19.64 -22.03
N GLU A 76 23.87 -19.42 -23.29
CA GLU A 76 24.81 -20.28 -24.03
C GLU A 76 25.72 -19.44 -24.94
#